data_AF-A0A6S7KIE6-F1
#
_entry.id   AF-A0A6S7KIE6-F1
#
_cell.length_a   1.000
_cell.length_b   1.000
_cell.length_c   1.000
_cell.angle_alpha   90.00
_cell.angle_beta   90.00
_cell.angle_gamma   90.00
#
_symmetry.space_group_name_H-M   'P 1'
#
loop_
_entity.id
_entity.type
_entity.pdbx_description
1 polymer ?
#
loop_
_entity_poly.entity_id
_entity_poly.type
_entity_poly.pdbx_seq_one_letter_code
_entity_poly.pdbx_strand_id
1 'polypeptide(L)'
;PTSGFIADIYEDHAISFENETLKINHTVNIHENATLTIQPGVNIMFSGNGSLTVHGNLVANGTETLPIDLSSEIGRNFSSSEINGISLLSLRLVDGNGFSTGRLEVFHAGIWGTVCNHGWSQINSIVACRELGFSTGTFTREHRKGYGEIWLDDVDCTESDRSLKLCQHLGFGIHNC
;
A
#
# COMPACT_ATOMS: atom_id res chain seq x y z
N PRO A 1 -3.80 7.60 30.36
CA PRO A 1 -4.58 6.38 30.04
C PRO A 1 -6.02 6.74 29.62
N THR A 2 -6.20 6.89 28.31
CA THR A 2 -7.32 6.31 27.56
C THR A 2 -6.75 6.08 26.18
N SER A 3 -6.47 4.81 25.84
CA SER A 3 -6.18 4.42 24.47
C SER A 3 -7.33 4.94 23.60
N GLY A 4 -7.02 5.82 22.64
CA GLY A 4 -8.00 6.53 21.82
C GLY A 4 -9.01 5.55 21.21
N PHE A 5 -10.21 5.55 21.77
CA PHE A 5 -11.35 4.80 21.25
C PHE A 5 -12.05 5.71 20.25
N ILE A 6 -12.12 5.28 18.99
CA ILE A 6 -12.94 5.90 17.96
C ILE A 6 -14.18 5.03 17.78
N ALA A 7 -15.36 5.65 17.77
CA ALA A 7 -16.62 4.96 17.54
C ALA A 7 -17.02 5.03 16.06
N ASP A 8 -18.08 4.31 15.68
CA ASP A 8 -18.73 4.46 14.38
C ASP A 8 -19.09 5.93 14.10
N ILE A 9 -18.94 6.33 12.83
CA ILE A 9 -19.06 7.70 12.35
C ILE A 9 -20.43 7.86 11.68
N TYR A 10 -21.35 8.52 12.38
CA TYR A 10 -22.72 8.79 11.91
C TYR A 10 -22.90 10.20 11.34
N GLU A 11 -21.98 11.10 11.66
CA GLU A 11 -21.94 12.49 11.22
C GLU A 11 -20.50 12.87 10.86
N ASP A 12 -20.30 14.00 10.20
CA ASP A 12 -18.97 14.47 9.83
C ASP A 12 -18.03 14.56 11.05
N HIS A 13 -16.88 13.91 10.95
CA HIS A 13 -15.90 13.79 12.03
C HIS A 13 -14.49 14.05 11.49
N ALA A 14 -13.66 14.73 12.28
CA ALA A 14 -12.28 14.99 11.92
C ALA A 14 -11.31 14.47 12.99
N ILE A 15 -10.31 13.71 12.57
CA ILE A 15 -9.18 13.25 13.39
C ILE A 15 -8.01 14.20 13.16
N SER A 16 -7.52 14.82 14.22
CA SER A 16 -6.46 15.85 14.18
C SER A 16 -5.33 15.61 15.17
N PHE A 17 -5.09 14.35 15.56
CA PHE A 17 -4.06 14.00 16.54
C PHE A 17 -2.65 14.10 15.92
N GLU A 18 -2.01 15.25 16.11
CA GLU A 18 -0.59 15.42 15.84
C GLU A 18 0.22 14.81 17.00
N ASN A 19 1.20 13.95 16.67
CA ASN A 19 2.19 13.36 17.59
C ASN A 19 1.74 12.21 18.52
N GLU A 20 0.52 11.68 18.37
CA GLU A 20 0.12 10.43 19.00
C GLU A 20 -0.44 9.43 17.98
N THR A 21 -0.27 8.14 18.27
CA THR A 21 -0.79 7.07 17.44
C THR A 21 -2.19 6.67 17.92
N LEU A 22 -3.20 6.86 17.07
CA LEU A 22 -4.54 6.35 17.31
C LEU A 22 -4.57 4.84 17.09
N LYS A 23 -4.83 4.06 18.15
CA LYS A 23 -4.91 2.60 18.05
C LYS A 23 -6.34 2.14 17.79
N ILE A 24 -6.60 1.54 16.62
CA ILE A 24 -7.91 0.96 16.28
C ILE A 24 -7.83 -0.55 16.41
N ASN A 25 -8.58 -1.11 17.36
CA ASN A 25 -8.59 -2.55 17.65
C ASN A 25 -9.93 -3.23 17.36
N HIS A 26 -10.82 -2.55 16.65
CA HIS A 26 -12.14 -3.01 16.26
C HIS A 26 -12.53 -2.40 14.91
N THR A 27 -13.63 -2.84 14.31
CA THR A 27 -14.16 -2.26 13.07
C THR A 27 -14.89 -0.95 13.37
N VAL A 28 -14.52 0.12 12.66
CA VAL A 28 -15.19 1.43 12.70
C VAL A 28 -15.92 1.65 11.40
N ASN A 29 -17.23 1.89 11.46
CA ASN A 29 -18.08 2.09 10.30
C ASN A 29 -18.31 3.58 10.06
N ILE A 30 -18.06 4.05 8.84
CA ILE A 30 -18.46 5.38 8.38
C ILE A 30 -19.79 5.22 7.67
N HIS A 31 -20.87 5.68 8.29
CA HIS A 31 -22.21 5.53 7.77
C HIS A 31 -22.47 6.42 6.55
N GLU A 32 -23.53 6.07 5.81
CA GLU A 32 -23.99 6.87 4.67
C GLU A 32 -24.24 8.33 5.10
N ASN A 33 -23.80 9.27 4.26
CA ASN A 33 -23.84 10.73 4.49
C ASN A 33 -22.90 11.28 5.56
N ALA A 34 -22.06 10.45 6.19
CA ALA A 34 -21.02 10.92 7.09
C ALA A 34 -19.66 11.04 6.37
N THR A 35 -18.84 12.00 6.78
CA THR A 35 -17.47 12.18 6.29
C THR A 35 -16.47 12.04 7.43
N LEU A 36 -15.58 11.05 7.36
CA LEU A 36 -14.39 11.01 8.22
C LEU A 36 -13.25 11.76 7.53
N THR A 37 -12.71 12.78 8.18
CA THR A 37 -11.53 13.52 7.73
C THR A 37 -10.34 13.17 8.61
N ILE A 38 -9.27 12.64 8.03
CA ILE A 38 -7.97 12.44 8.67
C ILE A 38 -7.08 13.61 8.28
N GLN A 39 -6.72 14.45 9.24
CA GLN A 39 -5.87 15.61 9.00
C GLN A 39 -4.40 15.20 8.76
N PRO A 40 -3.60 16.02 8.06
CA PRO A 40 -2.16 15.79 7.90
C PRO A 40 -1.45 15.51 9.23
N GLY A 41 -0.48 14.59 9.24
CA GLY A 41 0.33 14.28 10.42
C GLY A 41 -0.29 13.27 11.39
N VAL A 42 -1.51 12.77 11.12
CA VAL A 42 -2.16 11.75 11.94
C VAL A 42 -1.53 10.37 11.70
N ASN A 43 -1.24 9.67 12.79
CA ASN A 43 -0.80 8.27 12.78
C ASN A 43 -1.92 7.37 13.33
N ILE A 44 -2.38 6.41 12.53
CA ILE A 44 -3.37 5.39 12.95
C ILE A 44 -2.71 4.02 12.87
N MET A 45 -2.71 3.30 13.99
CA MET A 45 -2.22 1.93 14.10
C MET A 45 -3.39 1.00 14.35
N PHE A 46 -3.56 0.01 13.49
CA PHE A 46 -4.61 -0.97 13.67
C PHE A 46 -4.05 -2.26 14.27
N SER A 47 -4.70 -2.74 15.32
CA SER A 47 -4.31 -3.94 16.07
C SER A 47 -5.45 -4.95 16.13
N GLY A 48 -5.15 -6.22 16.34
CA GLY A 48 -6.17 -7.27 16.41
C GLY A 48 -7.04 -7.36 15.14
N ASN A 49 -8.35 -7.09 15.28
CA ASN A 49 -9.33 -7.01 14.18
C ASN A 49 -9.68 -5.57 13.77
N GLY A 50 -8.82 -4.60 14.10
CA GLY A 50 -8.97 -3.20 13.72
C GLY A 50 -9.18 -3.01 12.21
N SER A 51 -10.23 -2.32 11.82
CA SER A 51 -10.54 -2.00 10.41
C SER A 51 -11.42 -0.75 10.29
N LEU A 52 -11.45 -0.14 9.11
CA LEU A 52 -12.43 0.89 8.75
C LEU A 52 -13.34 0.32 7.66
N THR A 53 -14.65 0.51 7.79
CA THR A 53 -15.62 0.21 6.74
C THR A 53 -16.26 1.53 6.29
N VAL A 54 -16.13 1.86 5.00
CA VAL A 54 -16.53 3.18 4.48
C VAL A 54 -17.80 3.07 3.62
N HIS A 55 -18.95 3.44 4.17
CA HIS A 55 -20.21 3.63 3.42
C HIS A 55 -20.47 5.10 3.06
N GLY A 56 -19.90 6.03 3.82
CA GLY A 56 -19.89 7.47 3.54
C GLY A 56 -18.62 7.92 2.81
N ASN A 57 -18.02 9.02 3.28
CA ASN A 57 -16.80 9.59 2.73
C ASN A 57 -15.62 9.45 3.68
N LEU A 58 -14.43 9.23 3.13
CA LEU A 58 -13.15 9.30 3.84
C LEU A 58 -12.24 10.29 3.13
N VAL A 59 -11.79 11.32 3.84
CA VAL A 59 -10.87 12.35 3.34
C VAL A 59 -9.55 12.21 4.10
N ALA A 60 -8.47 11.88 3.41
CA ALA A 60 -7.15 11.72 4.01
C ALA A 60 -6.07 12.23 3.07
N ASN A 61 -5.73 13.52 3.20
CA ASN A 61 -4.75 14.19 2.36
C ASN A 61 -3.55 14.63 3.21
N GLY A 62 -2.52 13.78 3.30
CA GLY A 62 -1.25 14.13 3.95
C GLY A 62 -0.40 15.10 3.13
N THR A 63 0.66 15.63 3.74
CA THR A 63 1.68 16.44 3.04
C THR A 63 3.06 15.79 3.16
N GLU A 64 4.05 16.26 2.41
CA GLU A 64 5.45 15.79 2.54
C GLU A 64 6.01 16.02 3.95
N THR A 65 5.59 17.10 4.62
CA THR A 65 6.04 17.45 5.97
C THR A 65 5.19 16.85 7.08
N LEU A 66 3.93 16.51 6.79
CA LEU A 66 2.96 15.94 7.71
C LEU A 66 2.23 14.78 7.01
N PRO A 67 2.92 13.65 6.78
CA PRO A 67 2.29 12.48 6.17
C PRO A 67 1.23 11.91 7.09
N ILE A 68 0.21 11.28 6.50
CA ILE A 68 -0.74 10.44 7.24
C ILE A 68 -0.20 9.02 7.22
N ASP A 69 -0.02 8.40 8.39
CA ASP A 69 0.44 7.02 8.51
C ASP A 69 -0.72 6.12 8.94
N LEU A 70 -1.02 5.09 8.15
CA LEU A 70 -1.99 4.05 8.44
C LEU A 70 -1.27 2.70 8.48
N SER A 71 -0.94 2.22 9.67
CA SER A 71 -0.10 1.03 9.90
C SER A 71 -0.82 -0.07 10.69
N SER A 72 -0.32 -1.30 10.66
CA SER A 72 -0.89 -2.43 11.44
C SER A 72 0.17 -3.12 12.30
N GLU A 73 -0.19 -3.48 13.53
CA GLU A 73 0.68 -4.21 14.47
C GLU A 73 1.04 -5.63 13.98
N ILE A 74 0.26 -6.21 13.06
CA ILE A 74 0.48 -7.57 12.55
C ILE A 74 1.35 -7.56 11.27
N GLY A 75 1.82 -6.38 10.81
CA GLY A 75 2.43 -6.25 9.48
C GLY A 75 1.44 -6.58 8.35
N ARG A 76 0.13 -6.61 8.67
CA ARG A 76 -0.93 -6.62 7.68
C ARG A 76 -0.97 -5.22 7.09
N ASN A 77 -0.30 -5.02 5.96
CA ASN A 77 -0.56 -3.85 5.14
C ASN A 77 -2.08 -3.74 4.99
N PHE A 78 -2.64 -2.60 5.36
CA PHE A 78 -4.04 -2.29 5.08
C PHE A 78 -4.28 -2.63 3.63
N SER A 79 -5.16 -3.60 3.39
CA SER A 79 -5.65 -3.86 2.05
C SER A 79 -6.27 -2.56 1.58
N SER A 80 -5.60 -1.88 0.66
CA SER A 80 -6.01 -0.62 0.05
C SER A 80 -7.30 -0.73 -0.78
N SER A 81 -8.03 -1.84 -0.66
CA SER A 81 -9.27 -2.11 -1.38
C SER A 81 -10.44 -1.23 -0.95
N GLU A 82 -10.30 -0.37 0.06
CA GLU A 82 -11.45 0.37 0.64
C GLU A 82 -11.22 1.88 0.84
N ILE A 83 -10.16 2.47 0.28
CA ILE A 83 -10.03 3.95 0.22
C ILE A 83 -10.10 4.41 -1.24
N ASN A 84 -11.17 5.13 -1.56
CA ASN A 84 -11.52 5.70 -2.87
C ASN A 84 -10.31 6.21 -3.71
N GLY A 85 -9.69 5.32 -4.48
CA GLY A 85 -8.82 5.68 -5.62
C GLY A 85 -7.39 6.15 -5.31
N ILE A 86 -6.88 6.04 -4.07
CA ILE A 86 -5.46 6.28 -3.78
C ILE A 86 -4.78 4.96 -3.42
N SER A 87 -4.19 4.32 -4.43
CA SER A 87 -3.19 3.26 -4.24
C SER A 87 -1.92 3.91 -3.68
N LEU A 88 -1.67 3.76 -2.37
CA LEU A 88 -0.38 4.12 -1.77
C LEU A 88 0.68 3.02 -1.95
N LEU A 89 0.27 1.76 -2.17
CA LEU A 89 1.14 0.69 -2.63
C LEU A 89 0.82 0.38 -4.07
N SER A 90 1.82 0.57 -4.92
CA SER A 90 1.69 0.25 -6.32
C SER A 90 2.02 -1.20 -6.66
N LEU A 91 2.28 -2.03 -5.65
CA LEU A 91 2.77 -3.40 -5.76
C LEU A 91 1.94 -4.37 -4.94
N ARG A 92 1.90 -5.63 -5.39
CA ARG A 92 1.43 -6.78 -4.61
C ARG A 92 2.22 -8.04 -4.94
N LEU A 93 2.21 -8.99 -4.00
CA LEU A 93 2.68 -10.36 -4.23
C LEU A 93 1.47 -11.28 -4.38
N VAL A 94 1.46 -12.12 -5.41
CA VAL A 94 0.40 -13.10 -5.67
C VAL A 94 0.97 -14.50 -5.90
N ASP A 95 0.14 -15.54 -5.73
CA ASP A 95 0.51 -16.94 -5.98
C ASP A 95 1.73 -17.45 -5.19
N GLY A 96 2.05 -16.83 -4.06
CA GLY A 96 3.11 -17.26 -3.15
C GLY A 96 2.61 -18.10 -1.98
N ASN A 97 3.55 -18.68 -1.23
CA ASN A 97 3.25 -19.42 -0.02
C ASN A 97 3.38 -18.49 1.19
N GLY A 98 2.34 -17.70 1.45
CA GLY A 98 2.31 -16.69 2.52
C GLY A 98 2.38 -15.25 1.98
N PHE A 99 2.59 -14.30 2.89
CA PHE A 99 2.51 -12.86 2.60
C PHE A 99 3.83 -12.24 2.12
N SER A 100 4.96 -12.94 2.28
CA SER A 100 6.31 -12.45 1.97
C SER A 100 6.92 -13.08 0.72
N THR A 101 6.16 -13.91 0.00
CA THR A 101 6.60 -14.56 -1.24
C THR A 101 5.50 -14.46 -2.29
N GLY A 102 5.86 -14.49 -3.56
CA GLY A 102 4.91 -14.50 -4.67
C GLY A 102 5.47 -13.85 -5.92
N ARG A 103 4.69 -13.96 -7.00
CA ARG A 103 4.89 -13.18 -8.21
C ARG A 103 4.54 -11.72 -7.91
N LEU A 104 5.42 -10.82 -8.34
CA LEU A 104 5.23 -9.40 -8.22
C LEU A 104 4.28 -8.88 -9.31
N GLU A 105 3.30 -8.09 -8.90
CA GLU A 105 2.40 -7.35 -9.81
C GLU A 105 2.37 -5.87 -9.44
N VAL A 106 2.23 -5.02 -10.45
CA VAL A 106 2.21 -3.56 -10.35
C VAL A 106 0.80 -3.06 -10.70
N PHE A 107 0.30 -2.07 -9.98
CA PHE A 107 -0.96 -1.39 -10.31
C PHE A 107 -0.66 -0.13 -11.11
N HIS A 108 -1.11 -0.06 -12.36
CA HIS A 108 -0.96 1.11 -13.21
C HIS A 108 -2.21 1.27 -14.08
N ALA A 109 -2.60 2.52 -14.38
CA ALA A 109 -3.78 2.84 -15.19
C ALA A 109 -5.08 2.10 -14.79
N GLY A 110 -5.28 1.86 -13.49
CA GLY A 110 -6.49 1.20 -12.98
C GLY A 110 -6.49 -0.33 -13.07
N ILE A 111 -5.42 -0.96 -13.57
CA ILE A 111 -5.33 -2.42 -13.70
C ILE A 111 -4.02 -2.97 -13.12
N TRP A 112 -4.10 -4.20 -12.63
CA TRP A 112 -2.92 -4.95 -12.20
C TRP A 112 -2.25 -5.60 -13.40
N GLY A 113 -0.94 -5.48 -13.47
CA GLY A 113 -0.10 -6.08 -14.51
C GLY A 113 1.16 -6.68 -13.92
N THR A 114 1.83 -7.48 -14.73
CA THR A 114 3.04 -8.23 -14.40
C THR A 114 4.30 -7.39 -14.63
N VAL A 115 5.42 -7.90 -14.15
CA VAL A 115 6.75 -7.33 -14.40
C VAL A 115 7.58 -8.35 -15.15
N CYS A 116 8.21 -7.94 -16.26
CA CYS A 116 9.10 -8.82 -16.98
C CYS A 116 10.41 -9.05 -16.22
N ASN A 117 10.98 -10.25 -16.37
CA ASN A 117 12.19 -10.67 -15.66
C ASN A 117 13.49 -10.42 -16.46
N HIS A 118 13.40 -9.79 -17.64
CA HIS A 118 14.57 -9.29 -18.37
C HIS A 118 15.26 -8.21 -17.52
N GLY A 119 16.59 -8.29 -17.43
CA GLY A 119 17.39 -7.37 -16.62
C GLY A 119 17.15 -7.43 -15.09
N TRP A 120 16.24 -8.26 -14.59
CA TRP A 120 15.84 -8.22 -13.18
C TRP A 120 17.00 -8.48 -12.22
N SER A 121 17.24 -7.53 -11.31
CA SER A 121 18.37 -7.52 -10.39
C SER A 121 17.97 -7.73 -8.93
N GLN A 122 18.97 -8.00 -8.09
CA GLN A 122 18.79 -8.05 -6.64
C GLN A 122 18.37 -6.69 -6.07
N ILE A 123 18.85 -5.58 -6.64
CA ILE A 123 18.49 -4.22 -6.20
C ILE A 123 16.99 -3.96 -6.45
N ASN A 124 16.47 -4.36 -7.62
CA ASN A 124 15.04 -4.25 -7.94
C ASN A 124 14.19 -5.00 -6.91
N SER A 125 14.65 -6.17 -6.47
CA SER A 125 13.97 -6.99 -5.47
C SER A 125 13.95 -6.31 -4.09
N ILE A 126 15.06 -5.67 -3.71
CA ILE A 126 15.16 -4.90 -2.47
C ILE A 126 14.21 -3.70 -2.52
N VAL A 127 14.19 -2.94 -3.61
CA VAL A 127 13.29 -1.79 -3.78
C VAL A 127 11.83 -2.24 -3.75
N ALA A 128 11.47 -3.30 -4.47
CA ALA A 128 10.12 -3.87 -4.47
C ALA A 128 9.67 -4.29 -3.07
N CYS A 129 10.53 -5.02 -2.34
CA CYS A 129 10.22 -5.49 -1.01
C CYS A 129 10.15 -4.34 0.00
N ARG A 130 11.02 -3.32 -0.12
CA ARG A 130 10.92 -2.10 0.70
C ARG A 130 9.64 -1.34 0.44
N GLU A 131 9.24 -1.18 -0.82
CA GLU A 131 7.95 -0.58 -1.18
C GLU A 131 6.80 -1.39 -0.56
N LEU A 132 6.88 -2.73 -0.57
CA LEU A 132 5.91 -3.62 0.09
C LEU A 132 5.99 -3.64 1.64
N GLY A 133 6.92 -2.91 2.27
CA GLY A 133 7.07 -2.82 3.73
C GLY A 133 8.04 -3.82 4.37
N PHE A 134 8.79 -4.57 3.58
CA PHE A 134 9.84 -5.47 4.06
C PHE A 134 11.21 -4.79 4.10
N SER A 135 12.11 -5.24 4.98
CA SER A 135 13.46 -4.66 5.09
C SER A 135 14.37 -4.95 3.88
N THR A 136 14.16 -6.11 3.25
CA THR A 136 14.93 -6.60 2.11
C THR A 136 14.12 -7.64 1.34
N GLY A 137 14.59 -8.01 0.15
CA GLY A 137 13.92 -8.93 -0.76
C GLY A 137 14.90 -9.72 -1.60
N THR A 138 14.46 -10.83 -2.16
CA THR A 138 15.20 -11.64 -3.13
C THR A 138 14.22 -12.14 -4.18
N PHE A 139 14.73 -12.44 -5.38
CA PHE A 139 13.92 -13.01 -6.45
C PHE A 139 14.38 -14.43 -6.78
N THR A 140 13.44 -15.20 -7.31
CA THR A 140 13.71 -16.48 -7.96
C THR A 140 13.06 -16.49 -9.34
N ARG A 141 13.71 -17.16 -10.29
CA ARG A 141 13.15 -17.36 -11.64
C ARG A 141 12.12 -18.50 -11.69
N GLU A 142 11.91 -19.20 -10.58
CA GLU A 142 11.04 -20.39 -10.52
C GLU A 142 9.56 -20.10 -10.23
N HIS A 143 9.15 -18.82 -10.22
CA HIS A 143 7.73 -18.50 -10.08
C HIS A 143 6.96 -18.69 -11.39
N ARG A 144 5.70 -19.08 -11.26
CA ARG A 144 4.81 -19.29 -12.42
C ARG A 144 4.70 -17.99 -13.22
N LYS A 145 4.76 -18.11 -14.55
CA LYS A 145 4.49 -17.02 -15.49
C LYS A 145 3.15 -16.37 -15.14
N GLY A 146 3.15 -15.04 -15.02
CA GLY A 146 1.92 -14.26 -14.90
C GLY A 146 1.23 -14.12 -16.26
N TYR A 147 -0.07 -13.81 -16.23
CA TYR A 147 -0.87 -13.57 -17.43
C TYR A 147 -1.42 -12.15 -17.40
N GLY A 148 -1.67 -11.57 -18.58
CA GLY A 148 -2.20 -10.23 -18.73
C GLY A 148 -1.14 -9.20 -19.08
N GLU A 149 -1.42 -7.95 -18.74
CA GLU A 149 -0.57 -6.79 -19.05
C GLU A 149 0.84 -6.94 -18.46
N ILE A 150 1.85 -6.46 -19.17
CA ILE A 150 3.22 -6.32 -18.65
C ILE A 150 3.47 -4.83 -18.46
N TRP A 151 3.50 -4.38 -17.20
CA TRP A 151 3.65 -2.96 -16.92
C TRP A 151 5.07 -2.47 -16.94
N LEU A 152 6.01 -3.30 -16.49
CA LEU A 152 7.41 -2.92 -16.37
C LEU A 152 8.29 -3.96 -17.05
N ASP A 153 9.27 -3.47 -17.80
CA ASP A 153 10.31 -4.24 -18.47
C ASP A 153 11.63 -3.46 -18.42
N ASP A 154 12.75 -4.19 -18.43
CA ASP A 154 14.11 -3.69 -18.18
C ASP A 154 14.19 -2.69 -17.01
N VAL A 155 13.61 -3.08 -15.89
CA VAL A 155 13.67 -2.29 -14.65
C VAL A 155 15.10 -2.23 -14.15
N ASP A 156 15.60 -1.02 -13.92
CA ASP A 156 16.94 -0.75 -13.39
C ASP A 156 16.83 0.25 -12.22
N CYS A 157 16.79 -0.30 -11.01
CA CYS A 157 16.74 0.48 -9.78
C CYS A 157 18.12 0.70 -9.17
N THR A 158 18.24 1.78 -8.41
CA THR A 158 19.35 2.09 -7.51
C THR A 158 18.95 1.87 -6.06
N GLU A 159 19.93 1.82 -5.14
CA GLU A 159 19.64 1.63 -3.70
C GLU A 159 18.83 2.79 -3.07
N SER A 160 18.85 3.96 -3.69
CA SER A 160 18.11 5.15 -3.25
C SER A 160 16.65 5.16 -3.69
N ASP A 161 16.28 4.35 -4.67
CA ASP A 161 14.91 4.33 -5.18
C ASP A 161 13.93 3.81 -4.12
N ARG A 162 12.78 4.49 -4.05
CA ARG A 162 11.73 4.21 -3.07
C ARG A 162 10.55 3.46 -3.67
N SER A 163 10.44 3.43 -5.00
CA SER A 163 9.39 2.72 -5.70
C SER A 163 9.89 2.17 -7.02
N LEU A 164 9.39 0.99 -7.39
CA LEU A 164 9.66 0.34 -8.66
C LEU A 164 9.23 1.16 -9.88
N LYS A 165 8.17 1.97 -9.74
CA LYS A 165 7.66 2.85 -10.80
C LYS A 165 8.54 4.06 -11.10
N LEU A 166 9.48 4.36 -10.21
CA LEU A 166 10.41 5.49 -10.34
C LEU A 166 11.79 5.06 -10.84
N CYS A 167 12.07 3.76 -10.78
CA CYS A 167 13.28 3.21 -11.38
C CYS A 167 13.29 3.44 -12.89
N GLN A 168 14.48 3.41 -13.49
CA GLN A 168 14.57 3.43 -14.94
C GLN A 168 13.90 2.15 -15.50
N HIS A 169 13.11 2.31 -16.55
CA HIS A 169 12.41 1.22 -17.25
C HIS A 169 12.00 1.70 -18.64
N LEU A 170 11.61 0.78 -19.54
CA LEU A 170 11.24 1.14 -20.93
C LEU A 170 9.99 2.03 -21.05
N GLY A 171 9.17 2.07 -20.00
CA GLY A 171 7.91 2.80 -19.96
C GLY A 171 6.75 1.85 -19.65
N PHE A 172 5.66 2.37 -19.11
CA PHE A 172 4.50 1.53 -18.77
C PHE A 172 3.90 0.89 -20.02
N GLY A 173 3.81 -0.45 -20.02
CA GLY A 173 3.22 -1.22 -21.13
C GLY A 173 4.15 -1.35 -22.35
N ILE A 174 5.39 -0.84 -22.27
CA ILE A 174 6.39 -0.98 -23.31
C ILE A 174 7.32 -2.12 -22.93
N HIS A 175 7.26 -3.22 -23.66
CA HIS A 175 8.05 -4.43 -23.37
C HIS A 175 8.38 -5.21 -24.65
N ASN A 176 9.40 -6.06 -24.57
CA ASN A 176 9.74 -7.04 -25.62
C ASN A 176 9.59 -8.51 -25.15
N CYS A 177 8.98 -8.68 -23.99
CA CYS A 177 8.49 -9.94 -23.46
C CYS A 177 7.14 -10.33 -24.10
#